data_AF-X1A1L4-F1
#
_entry.id   AF-X1A1L4-F1
#
_cell.length_a   1.000
_cell.length_b   1.000
_cell.length_c   1.000
_cell.angle_alpha   90.00
_cell.angle_beta   90.00
_cell.angle_gamma   90.00
#
_symmetry.space_group_name_H-M   'P 1'
#
loop_
_entity.id
_entity.type
_entity.pdbx_description
1 polymer ?
#
loop_
_entity_poly.entity_id
_entity_poly.type
_entity_poly.pdbx_seq_one_letter_code
_entity_poly.pdbx_strand_id
1 'polypeptide(L)' 'MPIKTSDLSGLDSLLSIVQMPSGVPVACMSIDGAKNAALLAIQILALKYGDLAKKLKKYKAKLEH' A
#
# COMPACT_ATOMS: atom_id res chain seq x y z
N MET A 1 -3.31 -3.64 5.81
CA MET A 1 -3.97 -4.01 4.54
C MET A 1 -5.09 -4.97 4.86
N PRO A 2 -6.24 -4.89 4.17
CA PRO A 2 -7.32 -5.84 4.41
C PRO A 2 -6.91 -7.24 3.95
N ILE A 3 -7.07 -8.23 4.82
CA ILE A 3 -6.80 -9.65 4.57
C ILE A 3 -8.13 -10.30 4.16
N LYS A 4 -8.13 -11.19 3.16
CA LYS A 4 -9.36 -11.93 2.79
C LYS A 4 -9.82 -12.83 3.92
N THR A 5 -11.08 -12.68 4.30
CA THR A 5 -11.86 -13.58 5.16
C THR A 5 -12.90 -14.33 4.34
N SER A 6 -13.14 -15.60 4.68
CA SER A 6 -13.90 -16.58 3.89
C SER A 6 -15.39 -16.25 3.70
N ASP A 7 -16.00 -15.46 4.60
CA ASP A 7 -17.45 -15.23 4.61
C ASP A 7 -17.92 -13.99 3.82
N LEU A 8 -17.08 -12.97 3.63
CA LEU A 8 -17.46 -11.69 2.98
C LEU A 8 -16.40 -11.14 2.01
N SER A 9 -15.51 -12.00 1.49
CA SER A 9 -14.48 -11.64 0.51
C SER A 9 -13.56 -10.46 0.91
N GLY A 10 -13.43 -10.14 2.21
CA GLY A 10 -12.59 -9.05 2.71
C GLY A 10 -13.19 -7.64 2.63
N LEU A 11 -14.49 -7.51 2.31
CA LEU A 11 -15.20 -6.21 2.31
C LEU A 11 -15.35 -5.64 3.74
N ASP A 12 -15.59 -6.51 4.70
CA ASP A 12 -15.55 -6.25 6.15
C ASP A 12 -14.20 -5.71 6.62
N SER A 13 -13.11 -6.31 6.14
CA SER A 13 -11.74 -5.87 6.40
C SER A 13 -11.40 -4.54 5.73
N LEU A 14 -11.95 -4.26 4.54
CA LEU A 14 -11.77 -2.97 3.88
C LEU A 14 -12.52 -1.86 4.62
N LEU A 15 -13.79 -2.12 4.98
CA LEU A 15 -14.66 -1.16 5.66
C LEU A 15 -14.16 -0.82 7.07
N SER A 16 -13.59 -1.77 7.80
CA SER A 16 -12.99 -1.51 9.13
C SER A 16 -11.71 -0.67 9.07
N ILE A 17 -10.98 -0.67 7.94
CA ILE A 17 -9.74 0.10 7.77
C ILE A 17 -9.99 1.49 7.19
N VAL A 18 -10.96 1.62 6.26
CA VAL A 18 -11.20 2.89 5.55
C VAL A 18 -12.12 3.85 6.31
N GLN A 19 -12.93 3.36 7.25
CA GLN A 19 -13.87 4.17 8.04
C GLN A 19 -13.19 4.80 9.27
N MET A 20 -12.00 5.37 9.12
CA MET A 20 -11.38 6.13 10.21
C MET A 20 -12.05 7.49 10.41
N PRO A 21 -12.29 7.90 11.67
CA PRO A 21 -12.83 9.21 11.99
C PRO A 21 -11.89 10.34 11.55
N SER A 22 -12.46 11.52 11.28
CA SER A 22 -11.70 12.69 10.87
C SER A 22 -10.59 13.02 11.88
N GLY A 23 -9.35 13.12 11.39
CA GLY A 23 -8.16 13.44 12.20
C GLY A 23 -7.06 12.38 12.16
N VAL A 24 -7.36 11.14 11.77
CA VAL A 24 -6.36 10.06 11.65
C VAL A 24 -6.40 9.48 10.24
N PRO A 25 -5.54 9.95 9.31
CA PRO A 25 -5.52 9.43 7.95
C PRO A 25 -4.87 8.03 7.90
N VAL A 26 -5.49 7.11 7.16
CA VAL A 26 -4.96 5.76 6.91
C VAL A 26 -4.75 5.55 5.41
N ALA A 27 -3.56 5.08 5.05
CA ALA A 27 -3.30 4.62 3.69
C ALA A 27 -3.88 3.21 3.48
N CYS A 28 -5.13 3.14 3.05
CA CYS A 28 -5.77 1.90 2.64
C CYS A 28 -5.41 1.54 1.19
N MET A 29 -5.32 0.25 0.91
CA MET A 29 -4.93 -0.33 -0.37
C MET A 29 -5.83 -1.53 -0.65
N SER A 30 -5.86 -2.02 -1.89
CA SER A 30 -6.65 -3.17 -2.29
C SER A 30 -6.42 -4.41 -1.42
N ILE A 31 -7.44 -5.26 -1.33
CA ILE A 31 -7.40 -6.60 -0.72
C ILE A 31 -6.28 -7.42 -1.39
N ASP A 32 -5.47 -8.13 -0.60
CA ASP A 32 -4.22 -8.80 -1.02
C ASP A 32 -3.15 -7.86 -1.62
N GLY A 33 -3.28 -6.55 -1.42
CA GLY A 33 -2.39 -5.53 -1.96
C GLY A 33 -0.99 -5.45 -1.34
N ALA A 34 -0.48 -6.50 -0.68
CA ALA A 34 0.80 -6.53 0.06
C ALA A 34 1.94 -5.84 -0.69
N LYS A 35 2.02 -6.11 -2.00
CA LYS A 35 3.00 -5.52 -2.91
C LYS A 35 2.86 -4.00 -3.06
N ASN A 36 1.63 -3.50 -3.16
CA ASN A 36 1.35 -2.07 -3.27
C ASN A 36 1.59 -1.31 -1.96
N ALA A 37 1.30 -1.91 -0.79
CA ALA A 37 1.71 -1.29 0.48
C ALA A 37 3.22 -1.23 0.62
N ALA A 38 3.94 -2.30 0.26
CA ALA A 38 5.40 -2.29 0.29
C ALA A 38 5.96 -1.20 -0.64
N LEU A 39 5.39 -1.03 -1.84
CA LEU A 39 5.77 0.04 -2.75
C LEU A 39 5.44 1.43 -2.21
N LEU A 40 4.31 1.62 -1.53
CA LEU A 40 4.00 2.90 -0.87
C LEU A 40 5.00 3.19 0.26
N ALA A 41 5.31 2.19 1.10
CA ALA A 41 6.29 2.33 2.17
C ALA A 41 7.67 2.71 1.62
N ILE A 42 8.12 2.07 0.53
CA ILE A 42 9.38 2.41 -0.12
C ILE A 42 9.32 3.82 -0.73
N GLN A 43 8.18 4.27 -1.26
CA GLN A 43 8.02 5.65 -1.76
C GLN A 43 8.15 6.69 -0.65
N ILE A 44 7.57 6.44 0.53
CA ILE A 44 7.72 7.32 1.70
C ILE A 44 9.19 7.33 2.17
N LEU A 45 9.83 6.16 2.26
CA LEU A 45 11.24 6.05 2.66
C LEU A 45 12.20 6.68 1.65
N ALA A 46 11.89 6.61 0.35
CA ALA A 46 12.69 7.19 -0.72
C ALA A 46 12.81 8.72 -0.62
N LEU A 47 11.91 9.41 0.08
CA LEU A 47 12.01 10.84 0.37
C LEU A 47 13.22 11.18 1.24
N LYS A 48 13.63 10.25 2.11
CA LYS A 48 14.78 10.41 3.02
C LYS A 48 16.02 9.67 2.53
N TYR A 49 15.85 8.54 1.84
CA TYR A 49 16.97 7.69 1.40
C TYR A 49 17.08 7.66 -0.13
N GLY A 50 18.05 8.40 -0.67
CA GLY A 50 18.27 8.51 -2.12
C GLY A 50 18.58 7.20 -2.85
N ASP A 51 19.18 6.21 -2.17
CA ASP A 51 19.43 4.88 -2.73
C ASP A 51 18.13 4.10 -2.99
N LEU A 52 17.13 4.26 -2.12
CA LEU A 52 15.81 3.67 -2.31
C LEU A 52 15.08 4.34 -3.47
N ALA A 53 15.23 5.66 -3.65
CA ALA A 53 14.67 6.37 -4.79
C ALA A 53 15.20 5.85 -6.13
N LYS A 54 16.51 5.59 -6.23
CA LYS A 54 17.13 4.98 -7.43
C LYS A 54 16.60 3.56 -7.69
N LYS A 55 16.53 2.72 -6.64
CA LYS A 55 15.98 1.36 -6.75
C LYS A 55 14.51 1.37 -7.18
N LEU A 56 13.70 2.28 -6.62
CA LEU A 56 12.29 2.44 -6.97
C LEU A 56 12.13 2.90 -8.42
N LYS A 57 12.94 3.86 -8.89
CA LYS A 57 12.93 4.32 -10.28
C LYS A 57 13.28 3.20 -11.25
N LYS A 58 14.30 2.39 -10.95
CA LYS A 58 14.66 1.20 -11.74
C LYS A 58 13.54 0.16 -11.75
N TYR A 59 12.89 -0.04 -10.61
CA TYR A 59 11.75 -0.96 -10.49
C TYR A 59 10.56 -0.51 -11.35
N LYS A 60 10.21 0.79 -11.32
CA LYS A 60 9.14 1.35 -12.16
C LYS A 60 9.48 1.27 -13.66
N ALA A 61 10.72 1.59 -14.05
CA ALA A 61 11.16 1.46 -15.45
C ALA A 61 11.10 0.02 -15.99
N LYS A 62 11.22 -0.99 -15.12
CA LYS A 62 11.07 -2.40 -15.48
C LYS A 62 9.61 -2.84 -15.65
N LEU A 63 8.66 -2.07 -15.11
CA LEU A 63 7.22 -2.33 -15.19
C LEU A 63 6.55 -1.68 -16.41
N GLU A 64 7.18 -0.65 -16.98
CA GLU A 64 6.72 0.04 -18.21
C GLU A 64 7.12 -0.70 -19.50
N HIS A 65 7.70 -1.89 -19.37
CA HIS A 65 8.11 -2.81 -20.44
C HIS A 65 7.40 -4.15 -20.29
#